data_AF-A0A3L7NLF4-F1
#
_entry.id   AF-A0A3L7NLF4-F1
#
_cell.length_a   1.000
_cell.length_b   1.000
_cell.length_c   1.000
_cell.angle_alpha   90.00
_cell.angle_beta   90.00
_cell.angle_gamma   90.00
#
_symmetry.space_group_name_H-M   'P 1'
#
loop_
_entity.id
_entity.type
_entity.pdbx_description
1 polymer ?
#
loop_
_entity_poly.entity_id
_entity_poly.type
_entity_poly.pdbx_seq_one_letter_code
_entity_poly.pdbx_strand_id
1 'polypeptide(L)'
;MPDLNASQIVFLIAVLVFTVVAAVSDIRTRKIPNRMTVPMCLAGLVYQVAFFQLDGLWAALGGFATGFGILFVLWMIGTAGGGDVKLMGALGPWMGAMLTLKVLFCALVFVTVGTFGIVAYSAISSGVRKTKSQYLKQSSASETTGERQKRRVMAFAAPVALATWSMLAIQFLTGKY
;
A
#
# COMPACT_ATOMS: atom_id res chain seq x y z
N MET A 1 22.19 -15.14 -14.03
CA MET A 1 21.38 -14.70 -12.88
C MET A 1 21.77 -13.25 -12.65
N PRO A 2 20.84 -12.29 -12.50
CA PRO A 2 21.24 -10.93 -12.21
C PRO A 2 22.03 -10.94 -10.90
N ASP A 3 23.23 -10.37 -10.90
CA ASP A 3 24.09 -10.31 -9.71
C ASP A 3 23.36 -9.52 -8.62
N LEU A 4 22.95 -10.23 -7.56
CA LEU A 4 22.21 -9.64 -6.45
C LEU A 4 23.18 -8.85 -5.58
N ASN A 5 23.06 -7.52 -5.63
CA ASN A 5 23.84 -6.63 -4.80
C ASN A 5 23.37 -6.71 -3.34
N ALA A 6 24.29 -6.53 -2.38
CA ALA A 6 23.98 -6.58 -0.95
C ALA A 6 22.84 -5.60 -0.56
N SER A 7 22.82 -4.41 -1.17
CA SER A 7 21.76 -3.42 -1.00
C SER A 7 20.38 -3.98 -1.39
N GLN A 8 20.29 -4.65 -2.54
CA GLN A 8 19.05 -5.24 -3.04
C GLN A 8 18.53 -6.36 -2.15
N ILE A 9 19.42 -7.20 -1.63
CA ILE A 9 19.03 -8.28 -0.71
C ILE A 9 18.45 -7.69 0.57
N VAL A 10 19.11 -6.69 1.16
CA VAL A 10 18.63 -5.98 2.35
C VAL A 10 17.28 -5.34 2.09
N PHE A 11 17.13 -4.64 0.97
CA PHE A 11 15.87 -4.03 0.56
C PHE A 11 14.74 -5.05 0.40
N LEU A 12 14.98 -6.14 -0.35
CA LEU A 12 13.97 -7.18 -0.61
C LEU A 12 13.51 -7.83 0.69
N ILE A 13 14.44 -8.22 1.56
CA ILE A 13 14.11 -8.86 2.84
C ILE A 13 13.31 -7.90 3.73
N ALA A 14 13.76 -6.65 3.86
CA ALA A 14 13.10 -5.68 4.73
C ALA A 14 11.67 -5.35 4.24
N VAL A 15 11.50 -5.09 2.95
CA VAL A 15 10.19 -4.80 2.36
C VAL A 15 9.27 -6.02 2.44
N LEU A 16 9.77 -7.22 2.15
CA LEU A 16 8.97 -8.45 2.22
C LEU A 16 8.52 -8.75 3.66
N VAL A 17 9.42 -8.71 4.63
CA VAL A 17 9.08 -8.93 6.04
C VAL A 17 8.07 -7.88 6.51
N PHE A 18 8.30 -6.59 6.21
CA PHE A 18 7.40 -5.53 6.64
C PHE A 18 6.01 -5.65 6.01
N THR A 19 5.92 -5.90 4.70
CA THR A 19 4.64 -6.06 3.99
C THR A 19 3.86 -7.27 4.48
N VAL A 20 4.53 -8.39 4.78
CA VAL A 20 3.88 -9.58 5.36
C VAL A 20 3.34 -9.26 6.75
N VAL A 21 4.14 -8.65 7.62
CA VAL A 21 3.69 -8.33 8.99
C VAL A 21 2.58 -7.28 8.98
N ALA A 22 2.65 -6.31 8.07
CA ALA A 22 1.59 -5.33 7.87
C ALA A 22 0.31 -5.99 7.35
N ALA A 23 0.39 -6.93 6.40
CA ALA A 23 -0.76 -7.69 5.91
C ALA A 23 -1.39 -8.55 7.01
N VAL A 24 -0.58 -9.25 7.80
CA VAL A 24 -1.05 -10.05 8.94
C VAL A 24 -1.71 -9.16 10.01
N SER A 25 -1.12 -8.01 10.32
CA SER A 25 -1.70 -7.03 11.26
C SER A 25 -2.99 -6.40 10.74
N ASP A 26 -3.09 -6.13 9.43
CA ASP A 26 -4.28 -5.57 8.81
C ASP A 26 -5.44 -6.58 8.86
N ILE A 27 -5.16 -7.88 8.60
CA ILE A 27 -6.15 -8.97 8.71
C ILE A 27 -6.59 -9.18 10.17
N ARG A 28 -5.65 -9.19 11.12
CA ARG A 28 -5.94 -9.59 12.50
C ARG A 28 -6.53 -8.46 13.35
N THR A 29 -6.09 -7.22 13.12
CA THR A 29 -6.38 -6.09 14.01
C THR A 29 -6.95 -4.86 13.29
N ARG A 30 -6.95 -4.81 11.95
CA ARG A 30 -7.40 -3.67 11.12
C ARG A 30 -6.82 -2.31 11.55
N LYS A 31 -5.69 -2.34 12.25
CA LYS A 31 -5.00 -1.18 12.81
C LYS A 31 -3.51 -1.44 12.66
N ILE A 32 -2.84 -0.55 11.92
CA ILE A 32 -1.39 -0.57 11.77
C ILE A 32 -0.80 0.30 12.89
N PRO A 33 -0.07 -0.29 13.86
CA PRO A 33 0.49 0.45 14.98
C PRO A 33 1.67 1.34 14.54
N ASN A 34 1.69 2.59 15.00
CA ASN A 34 2.78 3.54 14.71
C ASN A 34 4.15 3.02 15.17
N ARG A 35 4.16 2.19 16.22
CA ARG A 35 5.39 1.60 16.77
C ARG A 35 6.14 0.72 15.77
N MET A 36 5.49 0.24 14.71
CA MET A 36 6.14 -0.54 13.64
C MET A 36 6.49 0.32 12.43
N THR A 37 5.65 1.29 12.08
CA THR A 37 5.84 2.10 10.88
C THR A 37 6.96 3.13 11.06
N VAL A 38 7.10 3.70 12.26
CA VAL A 38 8.18 4.65 12.58
C VAL A 38 9.57 4.04 12.47
N PRO A 39 9.90 2.89 13.12
CA PRO A 39 11.22 2.29 12.98
C PRO A 39 11.49 1.83 11.55
N MET A 40 10.47 1.34 10.82
CA MET A 40 10.63 0.98 9.42
C MET A 40 10.98 2.21 8.55
N CYS A 41 10.30 3.33 8.76
CA CYS A 41 10.60 4.58 8.06
C CYS A 41 12.04 5.06 8.33
N LEU A 42 12.47 5.03 9.60
CA LEU A 42 13.83 5.39 10.01
C LEU A 42 14.87 4.44 9.39
N ALA A 43 14.62 3.14 9.42
CA ALA A 43 15.51 2.15 8.82
C ALA A 43 15.67 2.36 7.29
N GLY A 44 14.62 2.80 6.60
CA GLY A 44 14.68 3.13 5.18
C GLY A 44 15.54 4.35 4.89
N LEU A 45 15.43 5.40 5.71
CA LEU A 45 16.32 6.56 5.63
C LEU A 45 17.78 6.16 5.85
N VAL A 46 18.05 5.36 6.89
CA VAL A 46 19.40 4.86 7.18
C VAL A 46 19.93 4.01 6.04
N TYR A 47 19.11 3.13 5.47
CA TYR A 47 19.47 2.31 4.31
C TYR A 47 19.83 3.17 3.10
N GLN A 48 19.01 4.16 2.74
CA GLN A 48 19.30 5.03 1.60
C GLN A 48 20.57 5.85 1.80
N VAL A 49 20.80 6.39 2.99
CA VAL A 49 22.02 7.15 3.31
C VAL A 49 23.25 6.24 3.33
N ALA A 50 23.14 5.02 3.86
CA ALA A 50 24.26 4.09 3.95
C ALA A 50 24.74 3.58 2.58
N PHE A 51 23.83 3.31 1.65
CA PHE A 51 24.17 2.74 0.34
C PHE A 51 24.29 3.77 -0.78
N PHE A 52 23.61 4.92 -0.69
CA PHE A 52 23.51 5.91 -1.77
C PHE A 52 23.85 7.35 -1.31
N GLN A 53 24.35 7.52 -0.08
CA GLN A 53 24.79 8.80 0.51
C GLN A 53 23.75 9.93 0.38
N LEU A 54 24.15 11.10 -0.12
CA LEU A 54 23.30 12.30 -0.23
C LEU A 54 22.18 12.14 -1.27
N ASP A 55 22.46 11.46 -2.39
CA ASP A 55 21.44 11.19 -3.41
C ASP A 55 20.37 10.24 -2.87
N GLY A 56 20.79 9.28 -2.05
CA GLY A 56 19.90 8.40 -1.29
C GLY A 56 18.96 9.16 -0.36
N LEU A 57 19.46 10.20 0.33
CA LEU A 57 18.64 11.00 1.23
C LEU A 57 17.51 11.72 0.48
N TRP A 58 17.81 12.33 -0.67
CA TRP A 58 16.79 12.97 -1.52
C TRP A 58 15.78 11.96 -2.06
N ALA A 59 16.26 10.77 -2.47
CA ALA A 59 15.38 9.70 -2.91
C ALA A 59 14.44 9.25 -1.79
N ALA A 60 14.95 9.05 -0.57
CA ALA A 60 14.16 8.62 0.58
C ALA A 60 13.14 9.68 1.02
N LEU A 61 13.54 10.96 1.06
CA LEU A 61 12.61 12.06 1.35
C LEU A 61 11.54 12.19 0.27
N GLY A 62 11.92 12.06 -1.00
CA GLY A 62 10.97 12.04 -2.11
C GLY A 62 10.01 10.86 -2.03
N GLY A 63 10.50 9.67 -1.66
CA GLY A 63 9.69 8.47 -1.43
C GLY A 63 8.73 8.62 -0.25
N PHE A 64 9.19 9.21 0.86
CA PHE A 64 8.33 9.56 1.98
C PHE A 64 7.24 10.54 1.56
N ALA A 65 7.61 11.63 0.86
CA ALA A 65 6.69 12.65 0.43
C ALA A 65 5.64 12.11 -0.56
N THR A 66 6.02 11.26 -1.51
CA THR A 66 5.06 10.64 -2.43
C THR A 66 4.22 9.57 -1.75
N GLY A 67 4.81 8.68 -0.96
CA GLY A 67 4.10 7.59 -0.28
C GLY A 67 3.16 8.08 0.81
N PHE A 68 3.68 8.88 1.74
CA PHE A 68 2.88 9.47 2.82
C PHE A 68 2.01 10.61 2.29
N GLY A 69 2.58 11.58 1.58
CA GLY A 69 1.89 12.82 1.21
C GLY A 69 0.68 12.59 0.31
N ILE A 70 0.79 11.76 -0.74
CA ILE A 70 -0.34 11.49 -1.64
C ILE A 70 -1.48 10.84 -0.86
N LEU A 71 -1.20 9.77 -0.11
CA LEU A 71 -2.24 9.07 0.64
C LEU A 71 -2.76 9.89 1.82
N PHE A 72 -1.94 10.76 2.41
CA PHE A 72 -2.37 11.68 3.47
C PHE A 72 -3.40 12.68 2.94
N VAL A 73 -3.17 13.25 1.75
CA VAL A 73 -4.16 14.12 1.07
C VAL A 73 -5.45 13.34 0.80
N LEU A 74 -5.38 12.12 0.28
CA LEU A 74 -6.55 11.27 0.08
C LEU A 74 -7.26 10.93 1.40
N TRP A 75 -6.51 10.74 2.49
CA TRP A 75 -7.06 10.49 3.82
C TRP A 75 -7.80 11.73 4.36
N MET A 76 -7.27 12.93 4.15
CA MET A 76 -7.95 14.18 4.52
C MET A 76 -9.28 14.36 3.76
N ILE A 77 -9.33 13.93 2.49
CA ILE A 77 -10.56 13.94 1.67
C ILE A 77 -11.51 12.78 2.07
N GLY A 78 -11.07 11.86 2.94
CA GLY A 78 -11.86 10.75 3.45
C GLY A 78 -11.99 9.56 2.50
N THR A 79 -11.15 9.49 1.45
CA THR A 79 -11.16 8.42 0.44
C THR A 79 -10.19 7.29 0.79
N ALA A 80 -9.06 7.58 1.47
CA ALA A 80 -8.08 6.59 1.92
C ALA A 80 -8.17 6.29 3.43
N GLY A 81 -7.63 5.15 3.88
CA GLY A 81 -7.55 4.81 5.31
C GLY A 81 -6.26 5.29 5.94
N GLY A 82 -6.32 5.76 7.19
CA GLY A 82 -5.13 6.21 7.91
C GLY A 82 -4.08 5.12 8.19
N GLY A 83 -4.44 3.85 8.03
CA GLY A 83 -3.48 2.73 8.04
C GLY A 83 -2.61 2.74 6.77
N ASP A 84 -3.24 2.90 5.61
CA ASP A 84 -2.61 2.86 4.28
C ASP A 84 -1.56 3.98 4.14
N VAL A 85 -1.88 5.17 4.66
CA VAL A 85 -0.97 6.32 4.74
C VAL A 85 0.31 5.98 5.50
N LYS A 86 0.18 5.29 6.64
CA LYS A 86 1.34 4.95 7.49
C LYS A 86 2.18 3.84 6.87
N LEU A 87 1.54 2.89 6.19
CA LEU A 87 2.19 1.78 5.50
C LEU A 87 3.07 2.32 4.36
N MET A 88 2.51 3.14 3.49
CA MET A 88 3.24 3.72 2.37
C MET A 88 4.21 4.82 2.79
N GLY A 89 3.92 5.55 3.88
CA GLY A 89 4.90 6.45 4.49
C GLY A 89 6.13 5.73 5.03
N ALA A 90 5.98 4.50 5.55
CA ALA A 90 7.10 3.69 6.00
C ALA A 90 7.86 2.99 4.85
N LEU A 91 7.16 2.58 3.78
CA LEU A 91 7.77 1.94 2.60
C LEU A 91 8.44 2.94 1.65
N GLY A 92 7.89 4.15 1.54
CA GLY A 92 8.37 5.19 0.63
C GLY A 92 9.88 5.46 0.71
N PRO A 93 10.45 5.70 1.91
CA PRO A 93 11.88 5.93 2.07
C PRO A 93 12.79 4.84 1.48
N TRP A 94 12.39 3.57 1.59
CA TRP A 94 13.17 2.43 1.09
C TRP A 94 13.19 2.36 -0.44
N MET A 95 12.05 2.68 -1.05
CA MET A 95 11.82 2.52 -2.48
C MET A 95 12.27 3.77 -3.25
N GLY A 96 12.24 4.94 -2.60
CA GLY A 96 12.42 6.23 -3.25
C GLY A 96 11.20 6.68 -4.05
N ALA A 97 11.22 7.95 -4.50
CA ALA A 97 10.04 8.61 -5.09
C ALA A 97 9.42 7.87 -6.29
N MET A 98 10.25 7.45 -7.25
CA MET A 98 9.79 6.92 -8.53
C MET A 98 9.18 5.52 -8.40
N LEU A 99 9.81 4.62 -7.63
CA LEU A 99 9.28 3.28 -7.35
C LEU A 99 8.01 3.36 -6.50
N THR A 100 7.96 4.27 -5.52
CA THR A 100 6.77 4.48 -4.68
C THR A 100 5.56 4.89 -5.52
N LEU A 101 5.74 5.79 -6.48
CA LEU A 101 4.68 6.18 -7.43
C LEU A 101 4.21 5.01 -8.29
N LYS A 102 5.13 4.20 -8.83
CA LYS A 102 4.77 3.01 -9.63
C LYS A 102 3.94 2.02 -8.81
N VAL A 103 4.32 1.78 -7.56
CA VAL A 103 3.58 0.86 -6.67
C VAL A 103 2.21 1.41 -6.29
N LEU A 104 2.09 2.72 -6.01
CA LEU A 104 0.79 3.35 -5.80
C LEU A 104 -0.13 3.18 -7.03
N PHE A 105 0.42 3.39 -8.23
CA PHE A 105 -0.34 3.25 -9.47
C PHE A 105 -0.77 1.79 -9.72
N CYS A 106 0.13 0.82 -9.57
CA CYS A 106 -0.21 -0.59 -9.66
C CYS A 106 -1.25 -1.01 -8.63
N ALA A 107 -1.09 -0.60 -7.37
CA ALA A 107 -2.05 -0.91 -6.30
C ALA A 107 -3.44 -0.36 -6.63
N LEU A 108 -3.53 0.87 -7.16
CA LEU A 108 -4.77 1.46 -7.63
C LEU A 108 -5.42 0.60 -8.74
N VAL A 109 -4.65 0.20 -9.75
CA VAL A 109 -5.15 -0.65 -10.84
C VAL A 109 -5.68 -1.99 -10.30
N PHE A 110 -4.93 -2.66 -9.43
CA PHE A 110 -5.34 -3.93 -8.82
C PHE A 110 -6.64 -3.80 -8.03
N VAL A 111 -6.78 -2.75 -7.22
CA VAL A 111 -8.01 -2.48 -6.45
C VAL A 111 -9.19 -2.21 -7.38
N THR A 112 -8.96 -1.47 -8.47
CA THR A 112 -10.02 -1.12 -9.43
C THR A 112 -10.51 -2.35 -10.19
N VAL A 113 -9.58 -3.17 -10.71
CA VAL A 113 -9.90 -4.42 -11.42
C VAL A 113 -10.55 -5.44 -10.48
N GLY A 114 -10.02 -5.60 -9.27
CA GLY A 114 -10.59 -6.51 -8.27
C GLY A 114 -12.01 -6.10 -7.86
N THR A 115 -12.25 -4.81 -7.63
CA THR A 115 -13.60 -4.30 -7.32
C THR A 115 -14.56 -4.54 -8.50
N PHE A 116 -14.12 -4.26 -9.72
CA PHE A 116 -14.94 -4.46 -10.92
C PHE A 116 -15.28 -5.94 -11.12
N GLY A 117 -14.31 -6.85 -10.90
CA GLY A 117 -14.52 -8.30 -10.98
C GLY A 117 -15.50 -8.82 -9.93
N ILE A 118 -15.39 -8.35 -8.68
CA ILE A 118 -16.34 -8.72 -7.61
C ILE A 118 -17.74 -8.19 -7.92
N VAL A 119 -17.86 -6.95 -8.41
CA VAL A 119 -19.15 -6.36 -8.78
C VAL A 119 -19.78 -7.10 -9.97
N ALA A 120 -19.00 -7.45 -11.00
CA ALA A 120 -19.47 -8.22 -12.14
C ALA A 120 -19.90 -9.64 -11.73
N TYR A 121 -19.09 -10.33 -10.92
CA TYR A 121 -19.43 -11.65 -10.39
C TYR A 121 -20.68 -11.59 -9.50
N SER A 122 -20.82 -10.56 -8.67
CA SER A 122 -22.01 -10.34 -7.82
C SER A 122 -23.25 -10.03 -8.67
N ALA A 123 -23.11 -9.28 -9.76
CA ALA A 123 -24.22 -8.97 -10.67
C ALA A 123 -24.70 -10.21 -11.45
N ILE A 124 -23.79 -11.13 -11.76
CA ILE A 124 -24.09 -12.38 -12.49
C ILE A 124 -24.61 -13.46 -11.53
N SER A 125 -24.06 -13.58 -10.32
CA SER A 125 -24.40 -14.65 -9.35
C SER A 125 -25.60 -14.33 -8.46
N SER A 126 -25.94 -13.05 -8.27
CA SER A 126 -27.07 -12.63 -7.43
C SER A 126 -28.13 -11.94 -8.27
N GLY A 127 -29.21 -12.64 -8.60
CA GLY A 127 -30.40 -12.01 -9.18
C GLY A 127 -30.92 -10.88 -8.27
N VAL A 128 -30.59 -9.64 -8.65
CA VAL A 128 -31.16 -8.27 -8.43
C VAL A 128 -31.87 -7.91 -7.09
N ARG A 129 -32.40 -8.82 -6.29
CA ARG A 129 -33.33 -8.51 -5.19
C ARG A 129 -32.71 -8.01 -3.88
N LYS A 130 -31.42 -8.21 -3.60
CA LYS A 130 -30.78 -7.71 -2.35
C LYS A 130 -30.02 -6.38 -2.49
N THR A 131 -29.76 -5.91 -3.71
CA THR A 131 -28.90 -4.74 -3.97
C THR A 131 -29.61 -3.39 -3.77
N LYS A 132 -30.93 -3.30 -4.00
CA LYS A 132 -31.66 -2.02 -3.90
C LYS A 132 -31.77 -1.47 -2.47
N SER A 133 -31.92 -2.34 -1.47
CA SER A 133 -32.07 -1.93 -0.06
C SER A 133 -30.75 -1.42 0.55
N GLN A 134 -29.61 -1.95 0.11
CA GLN A 134 -28.30 -1.58 0.64
C GLN A 134 -27.78 -0.25 0.06
N TYR A 135 -28.07 0.04 -1.21
CA TYR A 135 -27.69 1.32 -1.85
C TYR A 135 -28.55 2.52 -1.39
N LEU A 136 -29.86 2.31 -1.14
CA LEU A 136 -30.75 3.38 -0.65
C LEU A 136 -30.43 3.81 0.79
N LYS A 137 -29.91 2.91 1.63
CA LYS A 137 -29.42 3.26 2.98
C LYS A 137 -28.03 3.93 2.96
N GLN A 138 -27.25 3.68 1.90
CA GLN A 138 -25.89 4.20 1.72
C GLN A 138 -25.85 5.64 1.18
N SER A 139 -26.90 6.11 0.52
CA SER A 139 -27.01 7.49 0.01
C SER A 139 -27.44 8.50 1.08
N SER A 140 -28.07 8.07 2.17
CA SER A 140 -28.68 8.96 3.18
C SER A 140 -27.89 9.09 4.48
N ALA A 141 -26.87 8.26 4.72
CA ALA A 141 -26.10 8.28 5.95
C ALA A 141 -24.71 8.88 5.69
N SER A 142 -24.62 10.20 5.86
CA SER A 142 -23.35 10.92 5.99
C SER A 142 -22.67 10.49 7.29
N GLU A 143 -22.08 9.29 7.30
CA GLU A 143 -21.50 8.67 8.49
C GLU A 143 -20.04 9.09 8.68
N THR A 144 -19.74 9.50 9.91
CA THR A 144 -18.45 10.02 10.37
C THR A 144 -17.37 8.93 10.33
N THR A 145 -16.14 9.35 10.03
CA THR A 145 -14.91 8.58 9.75
C THR A 145 -14.63 7.35 10.63
N GLY A 146 -15.15 7.29 11.86
CA GLY A 146 -14.92 6.21 12.82
C GLY A 146 -15.71 4.92 12.57
N GLU A 147 -16.95 5.00 12.06
CA GLU A 147 -17.82 3.82 11.83
C GLU A 147 -17.37 3.04 10.56
N ARG A 148 -16.86 3.77 9.55
CA ARG A 148 -16.35 3.21 8.28
C ARG A 148 -15.12 2.32 8.46
N GLN A 149 -14.27 2.59 9.46
CA GLN A 149 -13.07 1.80 9.77
C GLN A 149 -13.42 0.41 10.34
N LYS A 150 -14.56 0.30 11.04
CA LYS A 150 -15.01 -0.95 11.68
C LYS A 150 -15.58 -1.96 10.68
N ARG A 151 -16.03 -1.52 9.50
CA ARG A 151 -16.71 -2.35 8.49
C ARG A 151 -15.90 -2.70 7.24
N ARG A 152 -14.62 -2.32 7.10
CA ARG A 152 -13.81 -2.68 5.92
C ARG A 152 -13.68 -4.19 5.73
N VAL A 153 -14.29 -4.75 4.68
CA VAL A 153 -14.33 -6.20 4.39
C VAL A 153 -13.03 -6.69 3.73
N MET A 154 -12.24 -5.81 3.11
CA MET A 154 -10.94 -6.20 2.55
C MET A 154 -9.82 -5.32 3.10
N ALA A 155 -8.83 -6.00 3.67
CA ALA A 155 -7.54 -5.47 4.11
C ALA A 155 -6.77 -4.95 2.89
N PHE A 156 -6.54 -3.63 2.82
CA PHE A 156 -5.89 -2.94 1.69
C PHE A 156 -4.39 -3.27 1.60
N ALA A 157 -3.81 -3.84 2.67
CA ALA A 157 -2.45 -4.33 2.67
C ALA A 157 -2.20 -5.49 1.69
N ALA A 158 -3.20 -6.33 1.41
CA ALA A 158 -3.03 -7.48 0.52
C ALA A 158 -2.85 -7.08 -0.96
N PRO A 159 -3.67 -6.19 -1.55
CA PRO A 159 -3.43 -5.65 -2.89
C PRO A 159 -2.08 -4.94 -3.03
N VAL A 160 -1.68 -4.17 -2.01
CA VAL A 160 -0.38 -3.47 -2.02
C VAL A 160 0.76 -4.49 -2.01
N ALA A 161 0.72 -5.51 -1.13
CA ALA A 161 1.73 -6.56 -1.08
C ALA A 161 1.87 -7.30 -2.42
N LEU A 162 0.74 -7.71 -3.02
CA LEU A 162 0.72 -8.36 -4.33
C LEU A 162 1.31 -7.46 -5.42
N ALA A 163 0.91 -6.20 -5.49
CA ALA A 163 1.43 -5.25 -6.47
C ALA A 163 2.95 -5.05 -6.30
N THR A 164 3.43 -4.98 -5.06
CA THR A 164 4.85 -4.83 -4.77
C THR A 164 5.64 -6.06 -5.24
N TRP A 165 5.16 -7.26 -4.95
CA TRP A 165 5.82 -8.51 -5.35
C TRP A 165 5.79 -8.73 -6.86
N SER A 166 4.66 -8.44 -7.52
CA SER A 166 4.56 -8.53 -8.98
C SER A 166 5.52 -7.56 -9.67
N MET A 167 5.62 -6.31 -9.18
CA MET A 167 6.57 -5.35 -9.76
C MET A 167 8.02 -5.78 -9.57
N LEU A 168 8.39 -6.25 -8.38
CA LEU A 168 9.75 -6.74 -8.11
C LEU A 168 10.09 -7.96 -8.97
N ALA A 169 9.14 -8.89 -9.17
CA ALA A 169 9.33 -10.05 -10.03
C ALA A 169 9.51 -9.67 -11.51
N ILE A 170 8.71 -8.71 -12.01
CA ILE A 170 8.85 -8.21 -13.40
C ILE A 170 10.19 -7.49 -13.58
N GLN A 171 10.62 -6.71 -12.60
CA GLN A 171 11.88 -5.97 -12.65
C GLN A 171 13.09 -6.93 -12.59
N PHE A 172 12.99 -8.00 -11.80
CA PHE A 172 13.99 -9.08 -11.77
C PHE A 172 14.09 -9.84 -13.09
N LEU A 173 12.97 -10.08 -13.77
CA LEU A 173 12.91 -10.76 -15.07
C LEU A 173 13.39 -9.89 -16.23
N THR A 174 13.21 -8.57 -16.16
CA THR A 174 13.55 -7.65 -17.26
C THR A 174 14.99 -7.15 -17.23
N GLY A 175 15.75 -7.40 -16.15
CA GLY A 175 17.18 -7.02 -16.06
C GLY A 175 17.45 -5.52 -16.19
N LYS A 176 16.41 -4.68 -16.20
CA LYS A 176 16.49 -3.23 -16.25
C LYS A 176 16.59 -2.69 -14.84
N TYR A 177 17.84 -2.50 -14.41
CA TYR A 177 18.19 -1.57 -13.35
C TYR A 177 18.44 -0.19 -13.96
#